data_AF-A0A6I2VBV2-F1
#
_entry.id   AF-A0A6I2VBV2-F1
#
_cell.length_a   1.000
_cell.length_b   1.000
_cell.length_c   1.000
_cell.angle_alpha   90.00
_cell.angle_beta   90.00
_cell.angle_gamma   90.00
#
_symmetry.space_group_name_H-M   'P 1'
#
loop_
_entity.id
_entity.type
_entity.pdbx_description
1 polymer ?
#
loop_
_entity_poly.entity_id
_entity_poly.type
_entity_poly.pdbx_seq_one_letter_code
_entity_poly.pdbx_strand_id
1 'polypeptide(L)' 'MRVALLIIVFLFLLAFFAGTLVAIRSEGLNVLSVLSVVIIALMAIGIFGALASGADRDE' A
#
# COMPACT_ATOMS: atom_id res chain seq x y z
N MET A 1 13.58 0.92 14.39
CA MET A 1 12.25 0.31 14.60
C MET A 1 11.19 0.81 13.62
N ARG A 2 10.98 2.14 13.48
CA ARG A 2 10.04 2.73 12.50
C ARG A 2 10.26 2.30 11.04
N VAL A 3 11.52 2.32 10.57
CA VAL A 3 11.86 1.96 9.18
C VAL A 3 11.57 0.48 8.89
N ALA A 4 11.92 -0.43 9.81
CA ALA A 4 11.62 -1.85 9.67
C ALA A 4 10.10 -2.10 9.58
N LEU A 5 9.31 -1.37 10.39
CA LEU A 5 7.85 -1.43 10.32
C LEU A 5 7.31 -0.91 8.98
N LEU A 6 7.83 0.21 8.47
CA LEU A 6 7.46 0.75 7.15
C LEU A 6 7.76 -0.25 6.03
N ILE A 7 8.91 -0.92 6.07
CA ILE A 7 9.28 -1.96 5.10
C ILE A 7 8.29 -3.12 5.15
N ILE A 8 7.94 -3.61 6.34
CA ILE A 8 6.97 -4.70 6.50
C ILE A 8 5.59 -4.31 5.94
N VAL A 9 5.11 -3.11 6.27
CA VAL A 9 3.81 -2.61 5.76
C VAL A 9 3.85 -2.44 4.24
N PHE A 10 4.97 -1.97 3.68
CA PHE A 10 5.14 -1.86 2.24
C PHE A 10 5.10 -3.22 1.54
N LEU A 11 5.79 -4.22 2.08
CA LEU A 11 5.75 -5.60 1.55
C LEU A 11 4.33 -6.20 1.63
N PHE A 12 3.62 -5.95 2.73
CA PHE A 12 2.23 -6.36 2.87
C PHE A 12 1.32 -5.72 1.81
N LEU A 13 1.45 -4.41 1.58
CA LEU A 13 0.69 -3.72 0.53
C LEU A 13 0.99 -4.25 -0.86
N LEU A 14 2.27 -4.55 -1.15
CA LEU A 14 2.67 -5.13 -2.42
C LEU A 14 2.00 -6.49 -2.66
N ALA A 15 2.03 -7.36 -1.64
CA ALA A 15 1.39 -8.67 -1.69
C ALA A 15 -0.14 -8.55 -1.84
N PHE A 16 -0.76 -7.63 -1.09
CA PHE A 16 -2.19 -7.39 -1.16
C PHE A 16 -2.63 -6.81 -2.52
N PHE A 17 -1.81 -5.95 -3.12
CA PHE A 17 -2.03 -5.44 -4.47
C PHE A 17 -1.91 -6.55 -5.53
N ALA A 18 -0.90 -7.40 -5.43
CA ALA A 18 -0.77 -8.56 -6.31
C ALA A 18 -1.99 -9.50 -6.19
N GLY A 19 -2.45 -9.76 -4.96
CA GLY A 19 -3.69 -10.54 -4.72
C GLY A 19 -4.93 -9.88 -5.33
N THR A 20 -5.04 -8.54 -5.21
CA THR A 20 -6.14 -7.78 -5.80
C THR A 20 -6.12 -7.86 -7.33
N LEU A 21 -4.96 -7.78 -7.98
CA LEU A 21 -4.83 -7.96 -9.43
C LEU A 21 -5.23 -9.37 -9.88
N VAL A 22 -4.85 -10.40 -9.11
CA VAL A 22 -5.27 -11.78 -9.37
C VAL A 22 -6.79 -11.91 -9.25
N ALA A 23 -7.41 -11.33 -8.22
CA ALA A 23 -8.85 -11.34 -8.04
C ALA A 23 -9.59 -10.62 -9.18
N ILE A 24 -9.09 -9.45 -9.61
CA ILE A 24 -9.62 -8.72 -10.78
C ILE A 24 -9.55 -9.59 -12.04
N ARG A 25 -8.45 -10.35 -12.20
CA ARG A 25 -8.28 -11.24 -13.36
C ARG A 25 -9.24 -12.43 -13.33
N SER A 26 -9.49 -13.01 -12.15
CA SER A 26 -10.32 -14.22 -12.03
C SER A 26 -11.82 -13.92 -12.02
N GLU A 27 -12.25 -12.82 -11.39
CA GLU A 27 -13.66 -12.51 -11.15
C GLU A 27 -14.15 -11.29 -11.93
N GLY A 28 -13.25 -10.56 -12.58
CA GLY A 28 -13.54 -9.27 -13.19
C GLY A 28 -13.49 -8.11 -12.19
N LEU A 29 -13.78 -6.92 -12.70
CA LEU A 29 -13.68 -5.68 -11.92
C LEU A 29 -14.98 -5.48 -11.13
N ASN A 30 -14.93 -5.73 -9.82
CA ASN A 30 -16.08 -5.64 -8.91
C ASN A 30 -15.86 -4.56 -7.83
N VAL A 31 -16.92 -4.19 -7.11
CA VAL A 31 -16.86 -3.13 -6.08
C VAL A 31 -15.80 -3.42 -5.02
N LEU A 32 -15.64 -4.68 -4.62
CA LEU A 32 -14.62 -5.12 -3.66
C LEU A 32 -13.20 -4.85 -4.17
N SER A 33 -12.92 -5.18 -5.43
CA SER A 33 -11.61 -4.96 -6.05
C SER A 33 -11.28 -3.47 -6.20
N VAL A 34 -12.27 -2.65 -6.55
CA VAL A 34 -12.12 -1.19 -6.61
C VAL A 34 -11.81 -0.63 -5.22
N LEU A 35 -12.55 -1.05 -4.20
CA LEU A 35 -12.33 -0.64 -2.82
C LEU A 35 -10.91 -1.02 -2.35
N SER A 36 -10.47 -2.23 -2.66
CA SER A 36 -9.12 -2.72 -2.34
C SER A 36 -8.05 -1.85 -3.02
N VAL A 37 -8.19 -1.53 -4.30
CA VAL A 37 -7.25 -0.65 -5.01
C VAL A 37 -7.21 0.76 -4.39
N VAL A 38 -8.35 1.30 -4.00
CA VAL A 38 -8.44 2.61 -3.32
C VAL A 38 -7.72 2.59 -1.97
N ILE A 39 -7.96 1.56 -1.15
CA ILE A 39 -7.28 1.40 0.15
C ILE A 39 -5.77 1.30 -0.06
N ILE A 40 -5.32 0.53 -1.04
CA ILE A 40 -3.89 0.39 -1.38
C ILE A 40 -3.31 1.76 -1.79
N ALA A 41 -4.00 2.52 -2.62
CA ALA A 41 -3.56 3.85 -3.04
C ALA A 41 -3.43 4.82 -1.86
N LEU A 42 -4.43 4.88 -0.97
CA LEU A 42 -4.41 5.73 0.22
C LEU A 42 -3.28 5.33 1.19
N MET A 43 -3.09 4.02 1.39
CA MET A 43 -2.01 3.50 2.23
C MET A 43 -0.63 3.80 1.63
N ALA A 44 -0.46 3.66 0.31
CA ALA A 44 0.77 3.99 -0.40
C ALA A 44 1.12 5.48 -0.24
N ILE A 45 0.13 6.38 -0.35
CA ILE A 45 0.29 7.81 -0.10
C ILE A 45 0.72 8.06 1.35
N GLY A 46 0.08 7.40 2.32
CA GLY A 46 0.43 7.52 3.73
C GLY A 46 1.88 7.09 4.04
N ILE A 47 2.34 6.00 3.42
CA ILE A 47 3.74 5.55 3.54
C ILE A 47 4.69 6.56 2.90
N PHE A 48 4.36 7.07 1.70
CA PHE A 48 5.20 8.04 1.02
C PHE A 48 5.32 9.36 1.81
N GLY A 49 4.21 9.85 2.37
CA GLY A 49 4.22 11.01 3.26
C GLY A 49 4.97 10.75 4.58
N ALA A 50 4.89 9.54 5.14
CA ALA A 50 5.65 9.15 6.32
C ALA A 50 7.16 9.09 6.06
N LEU A 51 7.57 8.64 4.86
CA LEU A 51 8.97 8.64 4.42
C LEU A 51 9.48 10.06 4.18
N ALA A 52 8.71 10.91 3.50
CA ALA A 52 9.07 12.30 3.23
C ALA A 52 9.20 13.12 4.54
N SER A 53 8.20 13.05 5.42
CA SER A 53 8.25 13.73 6.73
C SER A 53 9.26 13.14 7.72
N GLY A 54 9.75 11.92 7.45
CA GLY A 54 10.86 11.32 8.18
C GLY A 54 12.21 11.85 7.73
N ALA A 55 12.35 12.25 6.46
CA ALA A 55 13.59 12.82 5.93
C ALA A 55 13.85 14.26 6.41
N ASP A 56 12.80 15.03 6.73
CA ASP A 56 12.92 16.43 7.16
C ASP A 56 13.29 16.62 8.65
N ARG A 57 13.42 15.54 9.44
CA ARG A 57 13.66 15.63 10.91
C ARG A 57 15.08 15.25 11.33
N ASP A 58 15.96 15.03 10.36
CA ASP A 58 17.38 14.74 10.56
C ASP A 58 18.29 15.95 10.23
N GLU A 59 17.73 17.15 10.01
CA GLU A 59 18.46 18.45 10.00
C GLU A 59 18.25 19.25 11.29
#